data_AF-A0A2A5X878-F1
#
_entry.id   AF-A0A2A5X878-F1
#
_cell.length_a   1.000
_cell.length_b   1.000
_cell.length_c   1.000
_cell.angle_alpha   90.00
_cell.angle_beta   90.00
_cell.angle_gamma   90.00
#
_symmetry.space_group_name_H-M   'P 1'
#
loop_
_entity.id
_entity.type
_entity.pdbx_description
1 polymer ?
#
loop_
_entity_poly.entity_id
_entity_poly.type
_entity_poly.pdbx_seq_one_letter_code
_entity_poly.pdbx_strand_id
1 'polypeptide(L)' 'MKNNFTFFIILIFLFSFIEINAQCSMCRAVLQSEEAQETAKGINNGILYLMALPYILVALVGWKVIQILKKE' A
#
# COMPACT_ATOMS: atom_id res chain seq x y z
N MET A 1 -13.24 -23.96 11.00
CA MET A 1 -12.31 -22.81 10.89
C MET A 1 -11.90 -22.46 9.46
N LYS A 2 -11.92 -23.39 8.49
CA LYS A 2 -11.48 -23.15 7.10
C LYS A 2 -12.38 -22.16 6.31
N ASN A 3 -13.70 -22.17 6.54
CA ASN A 3 -14.62 -21.27 5.84
C ASN A 3 -14.45 -19.79 6.18
N ASN A 4 -14.12 -19.45 7.44
CA ASN A 4 -14.00 -18.04 7.85
C ASN A 4 -12.74 -17.40 7.26
N PHE A 5 -11.65 -18.17 7.15
CA PHE A 5 -10.40 -17.70 6.54
C PHE A 5 -10.54 -17.50 5.03
N THR A 6 -11.19 -18.45 4.34
CA THR A 6 -11.50 -18.31 2.91
C THR A 6 -12.41 -17.10 2.64
N PHE A 7 -13.43 -16.89 3.49
CA PHE A 7 -14.31 -15.73 3.38
C PHE A 7 -13.55 -14.40 3.54
N PHE A 8 -12.62 -14.35 4.49
CA PHE A 8 -11.78 -13.17 4.72
C PHE A 8 -10.85 -12.86 3.53
N ILE A 9 -10.26 -13.89 2.92
CA ILE A 9 -9.44 -13.74 1.71
C ILE A 9 -10.27 -13.22 0.53
N ILE A 10 -11.48 -13.75 0.34
CA ILE A 10 -12.40 -13.30 -0.71
C ILE A 10 -12.76 -11.83 -0.50
N LEU A 11 -13.04 -11.43 0.74
CA LEU A 11 -13.31 -10.05 1.11
C LEU A 11 -12.14 -9.13 0.72
N ILE A 12 -10.92 -9.47 1.12
CA ILE A 12 -9.72 -8.68 0.76
C ILE A 12 -9.58 -8.54 -0.76
N PHE A 13 -9.77 -9.64 -1.50
CA PHE A 13 -9.67 -9.63 -2.96
C PHE A 13 -10.71 -8.70 -3.61
N LEU A 14 -11.95 -8.69 -3.11
CA LEU A 14 -13.00 -7.80 -3.59
C LEU A 14 -12.70 -6.31 -3.34
N PHE A 15 -12.08 -5.98 -2.20
CA PHE A 15 -11.68 -4.61 -1.88
C PHE A 15 -10.39 -4.15 -2.60
N SER A 16 -9.65 -5.05 -3.24
CA SER A 16 -8.37 -4.74 -3.90
C SER A 16 -8.51 -4.05 -5.26
N PHE A 17 -9.70 -4.11 -5.87
CA PHE A 17 -9.99 -3.52 -7.19
C PHE A 17 -10.69 -2.17 -7.11
N ILE A 18 -10.89 -1.64 -5.90
CA ILE A 18 -11.40 -0.29 -5.76
C ILE A 18 -10.34 0.63 -6.33
N GLU A 19 -10.66 1.27 -7.46
CA GLU A 19 -9.86 2.36 -7.98
C GLU A 19 -9.91 3.48 -6.94
N ILE A 20 -8.88 3.49 -6.08
CA ILE A 20 -8.58 4.63 -5.25
C ILE A 20 -8.11 5.69 -6.25
N ASN A 21 -9.07 6.46 -6.77
CA ASN A 21 -8.77 7.70 -7.45
C ASN A 21 -7.83 8.44 -6.51
N ALA A 22 -6.54 8.53 -6.87
CA ALA A 22 -5.61 9.39 -6.18
C ALA A 22 -6.26 10.77 -6.26
N GLN A 23 -6.91 11.18 -5.17
CA GLN A 23 -7.75 12.38 -5.16
C GLN A 23 -6.85 13.49 -5.65
N CYS A 24 -7.24 13.99 -6.81
CA CYS A 24 -6.44 14.80 -7.69
C CYS A 24 -5.69 15.82 -6.84
N SER A 25 -4.36 15.72 -6.84
CA SER A 25 -3.57 16.85 -6.41
C SER A 25 -3.92 17.95 -7.39
N MET A 26 -4.54 19.00 -6.88
CA MET A 26 -4.56 20.34 -7.45
C MET A 26 -3.11 20.89 -7.69
N CYS A 27 -2.08 20.03 -7.67
CA CYS A 27 -0.66 20.34 -7.64
C CYS A 27 0.03 20.15 -8.99
N ARG A 28 -0.67 19.71 -10.05
CA ARG A 28 -0.06 19.59 -11.39
C ARG A 28 0.48 20.93 -11.92
N ALA A 29 -0.15 22.05 -11.57
CA ALA A 29 0.26 23.37 -12.05
C ALA A 29 1.47 23.97 -11.29
N VAL A 30 1.67 23.62 -10.02
CA VAL A 30 2.81 24.11 -9.21
C VAL A 30 4.05 23.25 -9.41
N LEU A 31 3.93 21.93 -9.58
CA LEU A 31 5.10 21.04 -9.75
C LEU A 31 5.75 21.10 -11.15
N GLN A 32 5.12 21.78 -12.12
CA GLN A 32 5.69 21.99 -13.45
C GLN A 32 6.51 23.29 -13.57
N SER A 33 6.54 24.15 -12.55
CA SER A 33 7.50 25.26 -12.51
C SER A 33 8.89 24.74 -12.09
N GLU A 34 9.95 25.23 -12.73
CA GLU A 34 11.35 24.83 -12.49
C GLU A 34 11.73 24.93 -10.99
N GLU A 35 11.18 25.90 -10.27
CA GLU A 35 11.43 26.14 -8.83
C GLU A 35 10.84 25.04 -7.91
N ALA A 36 9.85 24.28 -8.40
CA ALA A 36 9.13 23.27 -7.62
C ALA A 36 9.59 21.83 -7.90
N GLN A 37 10.56 21.61 -8.79
CA GLN A 37 11.02 20.27 -9.16
C GLN A 37 11.65 19.51 -7.98
N GLU A 38 12.40 20.17 -7.10
CA GLU A 38 12.98 19.53 -5.90
C GLU A 38 11.88 19.10 -4.92
N THR A 39 10.87 19.95 -4.71
CA THR A 39 9.68 19.62 -3.90
C THR A 39 8.88 18.47 -4.53
N ALA A 40 8.78 18.42 -5.86
CA ALA A 40 8.14 17.33 -6.59
C ALA A 40 8.82 15.97 -6.36
N LYS A 41 10.17 15.94 -6.37
CA LYS A 41 10.95 14.73 -6.09
C LYS A 41 10.71 14.24 -4.66
N GLY A 42 10.66 15.15 -3.69
CA GLY A 42 10.35 14.82 -2.29
C GLY A 42 8.99 14.14 -2.12
N ILE A 43 7.96 14.64 -2.81
CA ILE A 43 6.61 14.05 -2.78
C ILE A 43 6.59 12.66 -3.42
N ASN A 44 7.26 12.46 -4.56
CA ASN A 44 7.32 11.14 -5.22
C ASN A 44 8.01 10.09 -4.32
N ASN A 45 9.08 10.48 -3.64
CA ASN A 45 9.74 9.61 -2.66
C ASN A 45 8.80 9.29 -1.48
N GLY A 46 8.04 10.28 -0.99
CA GLY A 46 7.02 10.08 0.04
C GLY A 46 5.94 9.07 -0.38
N ILE A 47 5.41 9.18 -1.59
CA ILE A 47 4.44 8.22 -2.15
C ILE A 47 5.05 6.82 -2.20
N LEU A 48 6.28 6.70 -2.70
CA LEU A 48 6.98 5.42 -2.80
C LEU A 48 7.19 4.77 -1.42
N TYR A 49 7.57 5.55 -0.40
CA TYR A 49 7.70 5.05 0.97
C TYR A 49 6.36 4.61 1.57
N LEU A 50 5.31 5.42 1.40
CA LEU A 50 3.97 5.11 1.88
C LEU A 50 3.37 3.88 1.20
N MET A 51 3.66 3.66 -0.09
CA MET A 51 3.27 2.46 -0.81
C MET A 51 4.10 1.23 -0.41
N ALA A 52 5.40 1.38 -0.15
CA ALA A 52 6.26 0.26 0.24
C ALA A 52 5.93 -0.29 1.64
N LEU A 53 5.57 0.60 2.58
CA LEU A 53 5.29 0.27 3.97
C LEU A 53 4.23 -0.85 4.18
N PRO A 54 3.03 -0.82 3.55
CA PRO A 54 2.05 -1.90 3.72
C PRO A 54 2.55 -3.26 3.23
N TYR A 55 3.33 -3.33 2.14
CA TYR A 55 3.88 -4.61 1.67
C TYR A 55 4.90 -5.20 2.65
N ILE A 56 5.76 -4.35 3.23
CA ILE A 56 6.74 -4.77 4.24
C ILE A 56 6.02 -5.31 5.47
N LEU A 57 4.98 -4.60 5.95
CA LEU A 57 4.20 -5.05 7.10
C LEU A 57 3.51 -6.39 6.87
N VAL A 58 2.86 -6.57 5.70
CA VAL A 58 2.21 -7.84 5.34
C VAL A 58 3.24 -8.98 5.28
N ALA A 59 4.42 -8.75 4.70
CA ALA A 59 5.47 -9.76 4.64
C ALA A 59 5.97 -10.17 6.04
N LEU A 60 6.20 -9.20 6.93
CA LEU A 60 6.64 -9.45 8.31
C LEU A 60 5.60 -10.23 9.11
N VAL A 61 4.33 -9.80 9.04
CA VAL A 61 3.22 -10.47 9.73
C VAL A 61 3.04 -11.88 9.17
N GLY A 62 3.02 -12.04 7.85
CA GLY A 62 2.88 -13.34 7.19
C GLY A 62 4.00 -14.32 7.58
N TRP A 63 5.25 -13.86 7.62
CA TRP A 63 6.38 -14.68 8.06
C TRP A 63 6.25 -15.14 9.52
N LYS A 64 5.80 -14.24 10.41
CA LYS A 64 5.54 -14.59 11.82
C LYS A 64 4.40 -15.59 11.96
N VAL A 65 3.31 -15.43 11.21
CA VAL A 65 2.19 -16.38 11.20
C VAL A 65 2.65 -17.76 10.75
N ILE A 66 3.43 -17.86 9.67
CA ILE A 66 3.95 -19.15 9.19
C ILE A 66 4.84 -19.82 10.24
N GLN A 67 5.67 -19.06 10.96
CA GLN A 67 6.48 -19.61 12.04
C GLN A 67 5.63 -20.16 13.19
N ILE A 68 4.55 -19.48 13.56
CA ILE A 68 3.62 -19.95 14.60
C ILE A 68 2.96 -21.25 14.14
N LEU A 69 2.45 -21.29 12.90
CA LEU A 69 1.79 -22.47 12.34
C LEU A 69 2.71 -23.68 12.13
N LYS A 70 4.02 -23.48 11.96
CA LYS A 70 5.01 -24.57 11.88
C LYS A 70 5.51 -25.06 13.24
N LYS A 71 5.19 -24.33 14.32
CA LYS A 71 5.61 -24.66 15.68
C LYS A 71 4.56 -25.50 16.42
N GLU A 72 3.34 -25.57 15.90
CA GLU A 72 2.36 -26.62 16.19
C GLU A 72 2.57 -27.82 15.24
#